data_AF-A0A7V5EAK4-F1
#
_entry.id   AF-A0A7V5EAK4-F1
#
_cell.length_a   1.000
_cell.length_b   1.000
_cell.length_c   1.000
_cell.angle_alpha   90.00
_cell.angle_beta   90.00
_cell.angle_gamma   90.00
#
_symmetry.space_group_name_H-M   'P 1'
#
loop_
_entity.id
_entity.type
_entity.pdbx_description
1 polymer ?
#
loop_
_entity_poly.entity_id
_entity_poly.type
_entity_poly.pdbx_seq_one_letter_code
_entity_poly.pdbx_strand_id
1 'polypeptide(L)'
;MLRLLLVFVVVMLPVFLFSDTVVMKDGRVLKGTITEDTGDTIKLRTGAGDVVIQRDEIERLEKDSSIKEEYEKRRKEIGEKDAEGHYKLAQWCKQNGLKEEAEKELEEVIKIDPEHQEARKEAGYTKIDGKWVKEDEYMKEQGYVKHEGKWVKKEEFENTQKNAEEAKKKKEELERKKIEEKVASSEEAKRKEYEGVPWDSRHQIDTEHFHLECNCPRKVAEYYSWLLEALYEKYKEILGQFNPINRKCDIYIFRNYEEFLQMTRRPQGVGGFYVPGQFKLYAYHGVFGMTGDTSAVLAHECTHLFQDLIGLFGRGGMGGVMPPIWLIEGLAVVMEAADISKKAGKIKISGVSRDRLMALQDSLRNNKIPLRTLLACSQQQYSGLHYAYGGMLTYWLLTAAGAKGQQVYIDYINLVKSAVGGRGRQIRPVEDFEELTKKHMGKSLDEIEDMWVKWVMKQKLEPLGKMKGNTFVSEELEFQIGLPKGWGVAPASKMEAAEAVAFTKDGIKARISVIGIGNMMNHDLDRYIAEHNKALDEAIKKGDVTDYKLISEEKIKLCGLDAYEKIYFSASPKSTICKEVRKRARVYLVTTEYVYIIGVMAPEETFEEAYKSFKEALETFKPLAK
;
A
#
# COMPACT_ATOMS: atom_id res chain seq x y z
N MET A 1 40.52 -13.16 2.72
CA MET A 1 40.41 -12.61 1.35
C MET A 1 39.11 -11.82 1.28
N LEU A 2 39.22 -10.49 1.38
CA LEU A 2 38.10 -9.55 1.41
C LEU A 2 38.27 -8.63 0.19
N ARG A 3 37.28 -8.57 -0.70
CA ARG A 3 37.17 -7.51 -1.72
C ARG A 3 35.71 -7.05 -1.76
N LEU A 4 35.40 -6.08 -0.90
CA LEU A 4 34.20 -5.26 -1.01
C LEU A 4 34.52 -4.12 -1.99
N LEU A 5 33.76 -4.03 -3.09
CA LEU A 5 33.74 -2.88 -3.98
C LEU A 5 33.02 -1.73 -3.27
N LEU A 6 33.75 -0.63 -3.04
CA LEU A 6 33.20 0.68 -2.70
C LEU A 6 32.54 1.28 -3.95
N VAL A 7 31.23 1.50 -3.89
CA VAL A 7 30.49 2.35 -4.84
C VAL A 7 30.65 3.79 -4.39
N PHE A 8 31.41 4.59 -5.15
CA PHE A 8 31.51 6.04 -4.97
C PHE A 8 30.26 6.69 -5.57
N VAL A 9 29.31 7.10 -4.73
CA VAL A 9 28.23 8.01 -5.12
C VAL A 9 28.80 9.42 -5.11
N VAL A 10 29.04 9.99 -6.29
CA VAL A 10 29.39 11.41 -6.44
C VAL A 10 28.09 12.21 -6.38
N VAL A 11 27.74 12.69 -5.19
CA VAL A 11 26.73 13.74 -5.01
C VAL A 11 27.40 15.06 -5.39
N MET A 12 27.06 15.64 -6.54
CA MET A 12 27.32 17.07 -6.77
C MET A 12 26.38 17.89 -5.87
N LEU A 13 26.86 18.20 -4.66
CA LEU A 13 26.32 19.30 -3.88
C LEU A 13 26.73 20.62 -4.57
N PRO A 14 25.86 21.64 -4.64
CA PRO A 14 26.27 22.97 -5.02
C PRO A 14 27.32 23.42 -3.99
N VAL A 15 28.57 23.58 -4.45
CA VAL A 15 29.64 24.15 -3.65
C VAL A 15 29.29 25.62 -3.47
N PHE A 16 28.64 25.96 -2.35
CA PHE A 16 28.75 27.30 -1.83
C PHE A 16 30.23 27.49 -1.51
N LEU A 17 30.92 28.31 -2.33
CA LEU A 17 32.28 28.74 -2.11
C LEU A 17 32.29 29.63 -0.85
N PHE A 18 32.36 29.01 0.32
CA PHE A 18 32.62 29.69 1.57
C PHE A 18 34.11 30.05 1.60
N SER A 19 34.40 31.35 1.65
CA SER A 19 35.73 31.88 1.35
C SER A 19 36.55 32.21 2.59
N ASP A 20 35.93 32.38 3.77
CA ASP A 20 36.66 32.56 5.03
C ASP A 20 36.83 31.24 5.76
N THR A 21 38.03 31.04 6.31
CA THR A 21 38.36 29.86 7.12
C THR A 21 38.71 30.29 8.54
N VAL A 22 37.99 29.73 9.51
CA VAL A 22 38.24 29.88 10.95
C VAL A 22 38.87 28.59 11.46
N VAL A 23 40.11 28.67 11.92
CA VAL A 23 40.79 27.54 12.55
C VAL A 23 40.74 27.71 14.06
N MET A 24 40.14 26.73 14.72
CA MET A 24 39.94 26.69 16.17
C MET A 24 41.18 26.09 16.86
N LYS A 25 41.45 26.49 18.11
CA LYS A 25 42.57 25.96 18.92
C LYS A 25 42.48 24.46 19.20
N ASP A 26 41.29 23.87 19.07
CA ASP A 26 41.07 22.43 19.21
C ASP A 26 41.30 21.65 17.90
N GLY A 27 41.76 22.33 16.85
CA GLY A 27 42.07 21.74 15.54
C GLY A 27 40.88 21.68 14.58
N ARG A 28 39.68 22.11 14.97
CA ARG A 28 38.54 22.21 14.04
C ARG A 28 38.75 23.35 13.03
N VAL A 29 38.38 23.09 11.78
CA VAL A 29 38.42 24.08 10.69
C VAL A 29 36.99 24.33 10.21
N LEU A 30 36.50 25.55 10.41
CA LEU A 30 35.17 25.98 10.01
C LEU A 30 35.29 26.86 8.77
N LYS A 31 34.52 26.54 7.72
CA LYS A 31 34.46 27.31 6.48
C LYS A 31 33.11 28.02 6.37
N GLY A 32 33.14 29.32 6.16
CA GLY A 32 31.94 30.15 6.05
C GLY A 32 32.25 31.53 5.49
N THR A 33 31.29 32.44 5.57
CA THR A 33 31.53 33.88 5.39
C THR A 33 31.38 34.56 6.74
N ILE A 34 32.38 35.31 7.17
CA ILE A 34 32.29 36.08 8.42
C ILE A 34 31.36 37.26 8.18
N THR A 35 30.18 37.24 8.82
CA THR A 35 29.16 38.28 8.66
C THR A 35 29.30 39.39 9.70
N GLU A 36 29.84 39.08 10.88
CA GLU A 36 30.09 40.04 11.97
C GLU A 36 31.38 39.67 12.72
N ASP A 37 32.16 40.68 13.10
CA ASP A 37 33.41 40.57 13.85
C ASP A 37 33.44 41.71 14.88
N THR A 38 33.10 41.41 16.14
CA THR A 38 32.84 42.42 17.19
C THR A 38 33.99 42.57 18.20
N GLY A 39 35.15 41.95 17.93
CA GLY A 39 36.30 41.95 18.85
C GLY A 39 36.25 40.85 19.91
N ASP A 40 35.08 40.50 20.41
CA ASP A 40 34.89 39.39 21.38
C ASP A 40 34.36 38.11 20.70
N THR A 41 33.54 38.26 19.65
CA THR A 41 32.94 37.12 18.91
C THR A 41 33.02 37.32 17.41
N ILE A 42 32.97 36.20 16.68
CA ILE A 42 32.84 36.15 15.23
C ILE A 42 31.58 35.37 14.87
N LYS A 43 30.75 35.95 14.00
CA LYS A 43 29.59 35.27 13.41
C LYS A 43 29.95 34.76 12.01
N LEU A 44 29.95 33.44 11.86
CA LEU A 44 30.30 32.73 10.64
C LEU A 44 29.05 32.11 10.01
N ARG A 45 28.68 32.54 8.80
CA ARG A 45 27.59 31.92 8.03
C ARG A 45 28.12 30.71 7.26
N THR A 46 27.66 29.52 7.61
CA THR A 46 28.05 28.24 6.98
C THR A 46 26.91 27.67 6.14
N GLY A 47 27.19 26.63 5.35
CA GLY A 47 26.16 25.92 4.56
C GLY A 47 25.07 25.22 5.39
N ALA A 48 25.30 25.06 6.70
CA ALA A 48 24.34 24.48 7.64
C ALA A 48 23.63 25.53 8.52
N GLY A 49 23.95 26.82 8.38
CA GLY A 49 23.42 27.93 9.18
C GLY A 49 24.50 28.83 9.78
N ASP A 50 24.05 29.84 10.54
CA ASP A 50 24.94 30.80 11.23
C ASP A 50 25.51 30.19 12.52
N VAL A 51 26.82 30.34 12.72
CA VAL A 51 27.55 29.89 13.91
C VAL A 51 28.22 31.10 14.56
N VAL A 52 28.06 31.27 15.87
CA VAL A 52 28.77 32.30 16.64
C VAL A 52 29.93 31.62 17.37
N ILE A 53 31.14 32.15 17.20
CA ILE A 53 32.39 31.60 17.71
C ILE A 53 33.04 32.66 18.61
N GLN A 54 33.49 32.27 19.79
CA GLN A 54 34.24 33.15 20.70
C GLN A 54 35.66 33.35 20.17
N ARG A 55 36.19 34.58 20.19
CA ARG A 55 37.48 34.90 19.55
C ARG A 55 38.67 34.21 20.23
N ASP A 56 38.56 33.91 21.52
CA ASP A 56 39.58 33.20 22.30
C ASP A 56 39.69 31.71 21.96
N GLU A 57 38.65 31.12 21.34
CA GLU A 57 38.67 29.74 20.82
C GLU A 57 39.36 29.63 19.44
N ILE A 58 39.63 30.76 18.79
CA ILE A 58 40.19 30.82 17.44
C ILE A 58 41.73 30.84 17.52
N GLU A 59 42.36 29.95 16.75
CA GLU A 59 43.81 29.91 16.55
C GLU A 59 44.23 30.88 15.44
N ARG A 60 43.54 30.85 14.29
CA ARG A 60 43.80 31.77 13.18
C ARG A 60 42.56 31.98 12.31
N LEU A 61 42.52 33.14 11.66
CA LEU A 61 41.52 33.52 10.66
C LEU A 61 42.20 33.71 9.31
N GLU A 62 41.67 33.06 8.29
CA GLU A 62 42.09 33.23 6.91
C GLU A 62 40.90 33.85 6.17
N LYS A 63 40.93 35.18 5.95
CA LYS A 63 39.87 35.93 5.27
C LYS A 63 40.18 36.03 3.77
N ASP A 64 39.21 35.75 2.90
CA ASP A 64 39.39 35.88 1.44
C ASP A 64 39.74 37.33 1.02
N SER A 65 39.21 38.31 1.77
CA SER A 65 39.57 39.72 1.60
C SER A 65 41.06 39.98 1.76
N SER A 66 41.74 39.25 2.67
CA SER A 66 43.18 39.42 2.90
C SER A 66 44.05 38.85 1.77
N ILE A 67 43.63 37.76 1.13
CA ILE A 67 44.33 37.16 -0.01
C ILE A 67 44.16 38.02 -1.26
N LYS A 68 42.97 38.60 -1.47
CA LYS A 68 42.72 39.56 -2.55
C LYS A 68 43.43 40.90 -2.35
N GLU A 69 43.52 41.40 -1.12
CA GLU A 69 44.32 42.59 -0.80
C GLU A 69 45.82 42.37 -1.07
N GLU A 70 46.34 41.19 -0.75
CA GLU A 70 47.72 40.81 -1.05
C GLU A 70 47.95 40.64 -2.57
N TYR A 71 46.98 40.10 -3.31
CA TYR A 71 46.99 40.09 -4.78
C TYR A 71 47.10 41.52 -5.34
N GLU A 72 46.22 42.43 -4.92
CA GLU A 72 46.21 43.83 -5.37
C GLU A 72 47.53 44.55 -5.05
N LYS A 73 48.13 44.26 -3.89
CA LYS A 73 49.43 44.80 -3.51
C LYS A 73 50.54 44.29 -4.43
N ARG A 74 50.63 42.97 -4.63
CA ARG A 74 51.63 42.36 -5.53
C ARG A 74 51.46 42.82 -6.97
N ARG A 75 50.21 42.96 -7.44
CA ARG A 75 49.89 43.45 -8.78
C ARG A 75 50.38 44.88 -8.99
N LYS A 76 50.28 45.76 -7.98
CA LYS A 76 50.79 47.15 -8.04
C LYS A 76 52.32 47.25 -8.11
N GLU A 77 53.02 46.25 -7.59
CA GLU A 77 54.48 46.19 -7.59
C GLU A 77 55.05 45.68 -8.93
N ILE A 78 54.21 45.07 -9.77
CA ILE A 78 54.58 44.56 -11.11
C ILE A 78 54.43 45.68 -12.14
N GLY A 79 55.48 45.91 -12.94
CA GLY A 79 55.45 46.91 -14.00
C GLY A 79 54.59 46.49 -15.20
N GLU A 80 54.01 47.45 -15.93
CA GLU A 80 53.09 47.22 -17.06
C GLU A 80 53.64 46.36 -18.21
N LYS A 81 54.97 46.14 -18.28
CA LYS A 81 55.64 45.31 -19.30
C LYS A 81 56.45 44.16 -18.70
N ASP A 82 56.19 43.80 -17.44
CA ASP A 82 56.92 42.74 -16.74
C ASP A 82 56.18 41.40 -16.86
N ALA A 83 56.36 40.72 -18.00
CA ALA A 83 55.75 39.42 -18.26
C ALA A 83 56.11 38.37 -17.20
N GLU A 84 57.34 38.37 -16.71
CA GLU A 84 57.81 37.42 -15.69
C GLU A 84 57.19 37.71 -14.31
N GLY A 85 57.04 38.99 -13.98
CA GLY A 85 56.31 39.43 -12.79
C GLY A 85 54.85 38.98 -12.79
N HIS A 86 54.14 39.20 -13.90
CA HIS A 86 52.77 38.72 -14.09
C HIS A 86 52.68 37.18 -14.03
N TYR A 87 53.63 36.46 -14.60
CA TYR A 87 53.63 34.99 -14.58
C TYR A 87 53.83 34.42 -13.17
N LYS A 88 54.75 34.99 -12.39
CA LYS A 88 54.91 34.64 -10.97
C LYS A 88 53.67 34.94 -10.14
N LEU A 89 53.00 36.05 -10.42
CA LEU A 89 51.73 36.37 -9.77
C LEU A 89 50.64 35.36 -10.13
N ALA A 90 50.54 34.94 -11.40
CA ALA A 90 49.63 33.89 -11.82
C ALA A 90 49.84 32.57 -11.06
N GLN A 91 51.11 32.14 -10.92
CA GLN A 91 51.46 30.93 -10.18
C GLN A 91 51.09 31.04 -8.70
N TRP A 92 51.34 32.20 -8.10
CA TRP A 92 50.93 32.47 -6.72
C TRP A 92 49.41 32.47 -6.57
N CYS A 93 48.66 33.08 -7.49
CA CYS A 93 47.20 33.05 -7.52
C CYS A 93 46.67 31.61 -7.59
N LYS A 94 47.26 30.75 -8.43
CA LYS A 94 46.91 29.32 -8.51
C LYS A 94 47.14 28.58 -7.19
N GLN A 95 48.27 28.82 -6.52
CA GLN A 95 48.58 28.21 -5.23
C GLN A 95 47.59 28.63 -4.13
N ASN A 96 47.03 29.84 -4.22
CA ASN A 96 46.09 30.40 -3.25
C ASN A 96 44.62 30.27 -3.68
N GLY A 97 44.32 29.56 -4.77
CA GLY A 97 42.94 29.31 -5.22
C GLY A 97 42.26 30.48 -5.93
N LEU A 98 42.98 31.56 -6.23
CA LEU A 98 42.51 32.73 -6.99
C LEU A 98 42.52 32.42 -8.51
N LYS A 99 41.53 31.65 -8.96
CA LYS A 99 41.50 31.13 -10.34
C LYS A 99 41.28 32.22 -11.39
N GLU A 100 40.35 33.15 -11.15
CA GLU A 100 40.03 34.21 -12.11
C GLU A 100 41.19 35.19 -12.24
N GLU A 101 41.84 35.54 -11.13
CA GLU A 101 43.02 36.39 -11.10
C GLU A 101 44.20 35.70 -11.78
N ALA A 102 44.43 34.41 -11.52
CA ALA A 102 45.46 33.64 -12.23
C ALA A 102 45.26 33.64 -13.74
N GLU A 103 44.01 33.49 -14.22
CA GLU A 103 43.71 33.56 -15.65
C GLU A 103 43.98 34.95 -16.23
N LYS A 104 43.55 36.02 -15.54
CA LYS A 104 43.81 37.41 -15.95
C LYS A 104 45.31 37.73 -16.00
N GLU A 105 46.08 37.26 -15.03
CA GLU A 105 47.53 37.41 -15.05
C GLU A 105 48.16 36.69 -16.24
N LEU A 106 47.78 35.43 -16.50
CA LEU A 106 48.29 34.68 -17.65
C LEU A 106 47.93 35.35 -18.98
N GLU A 107 46.74 35.93 -19.10
CA GLU A 107 46.35 36.74 -20.26
C GLU A 107 47.26 37.95 -20.43
N GLU A 108 47.64 38.62 -19.34
CA GLU A 108 48.55 39.76 -19.37
C GLU A 108 49.97 39.36 -19.77
N VAL A 109 50.46 38.22 -19.24
CA VAL A 109 51.74 37.63 -19.68
C VAL A 109 51.73 37.41 -21.19
N ILE A 110 50.65 36.84 -21.74
CA ILE A 110 50.52 36.54 -23.17
C ILE A 110 50.41 37.82 -24.01
N LYS A 111 49.87 38.93 -23.47
CA LYS A 111 49.87 40.23 -24.16
C LYS A 111 51.27 40.84 -24.25
N ILE A 112 52.06 40.73 -23.18
CA ILE A 112 53.39 41.33 -23.06
C ILE A 112 54.43 40.48 -23.80
N ASP A 113 54.41 39.16 -23.60
CA ASP A 113 55.23 38.17 -24.32
C ASP A 113 54.32 37.13 -25.01
N PRO A 114 53.97 37.38 -26.29
CA PRO A 114 53.12 36.47 -27.06
C PRO A 114 53.67 35.05 -27.26
N GLU A 115 54.97 34.80 -27.05
CA GLU A 115 55.60 33.49 -27.21
C GLU A 115 55.96 32.82 -25.87
N HIS A 116 55.52 33.38 -24.74
CA HIS A 116 55.77 32.81 -23.41
C HIS A 116 55.15 31.41 -23.27
N GLN A 117 56.00 30.38 -23.38
CA GLN A 117 55.55 28.99 -23.54
C GLN A 117 54.80 28.47 -22.31
N GLU A 118 55.31 28.77 -21.12
CA GLU A 118 54.74 28.21 -19.89
C GLU A 118 53.39 28.88 -19.56
N ALA A 119 53.29 30.21 -19.64
CA ALA A 119 52.04 30.94 -19.46
C ALA A 119 50.94 30.48 -20.44
N ARG A 120 51.30 30.26 -21.72
CA ARG A 120 50.35 29.74 -22.72
C ARG A 120 49.90 28.33 -22.40
N LYS A 121 50.83 27.42 -22.08
CA LYS A 121 50.50 26.04 -21.66
C LYS A 121 49.59 26.05 -20.44
N GLU A 122 49.88 26.93 -19.48
CA GLU A 122 49.11 27.10 -18.25
C GLU A 122 47.74 27.75 -18.45
N ALA A 123 47.56 28.56 -19.50
CA ALA A 123 46.28 29.14 -19.93
C ALA A 123 45.50 28.21 -20.88
N GLY A 124 45.97 26.98 -21.09
CA GLY A 124 45.31 25.97 -21.93
C GLY A 124 45.58 26.09 -23.42
N TYR A 125 46.62 26.82 -23.83
CA TYR A 125 47.08 26.87 -25.21
C TYR A 125 48.13 25.78 -25.50
N THR A 126 48.07 25.23 -26.70
CA THR A 126 49.07 24.32 -27.26
C THR A 126 49.52 24.83 -28.63
N LYS A 127 50.75 24.51 -29.03
CA LYS A 127 51.33 24.98 -30.31
C LYS A 127 51.12 23.92 -31.38
N ILE A 128 50.29 24.23 -32.38
CA ILE A 128 49.95 23.35 -33.51
C ILE A 128 50.24 24.10 -34.80
N ASP A 129 51.00 23.50 -35.72
CA ASP A 129 51.43 24.10 -36.99
C ASP A 129 52.03 25.51 -36.85
N GLY A 130 52.80 25.73 -35.78
CA GLY A 130 53.47 27.00 -35.49
C GLY A 130 52.57 28.09 -34.89
N LYS A 131 51.28 27.84 -34.67
CA LYS A 131 50.33 28.78 -34.04
C LYS A 131 49.86 28.26 -32.70
N TRP A 132 49.63 29.18 -31.77
CA TRP A 132 49.05 28.86 -30.47
C TRP A 132 47.53 28.80 -30.57
N VAL A 133 46.96 27.64 -30.21
CA VAL A 133 45.52 27.39 -30.20
C VAL A 133 45.10 26.89 -28.83
N LYS A 134 43.91 27.27 -28.37
CA LYS A 134 43.38 26.78 -27.10
C LYS A 134 42.98 25.31 -27.28
N GLU A 135 43.60 24.39 -26.54
CA GLU A 135 43.48 22.94 -26.76
C GLU A 135 42.02 22.48 -26.72
N ASP A 136 41.24 22.99 -25.76
CA ASP A 136 39.82 22.67 -25.62
C ASP A 136 38.97 23.15 -26.81
N GLU A 137 39.31 24.27 -27.43
CA GLU A 137 38.62 24.81 -28.61
C GLU A 137 39.03 24.06 -29.87
N TYR A 138 40.34 23.84 -30.04
CA TYR A 138 40.88 23.05 -31.15
C TYR A 138 40.30 21.63 -31.17
N MET A 139 40.27 20.93 -30.03
CA MET A 139 39.71 19.57 -29.96
C MET A 139 38.20 19.56 -30.28
N LYS A 140 37.44 20.58 -29.84
CA LYS A 140 36.02 20.71 -30.20
C LYS A 140 35.82 20.98 -31.70
N GLU A 141 36.65 21.83 -32.31
CA GLU A 141 36.64 22.09 -33.76
C GLU A 141 36.99 20.85 -34.57
N GLN A 142 37.91 20.02 -34.07
CA GLN A 142 38.24 18.70 -34.64
C GLN A 142 37.16 17.63 -34.39
N GLY A 143 36.03 18.02 -33.77
CA GLY A 143 34.89 17.13 -33.55
C GLY A 143 35.04 16.20 -32.35
N TYR A 144 35.85 16.54 -31.35
CA TYR A 144 35.97 15.78 -30.09
C TYR A 144 35.15 16.44 -28.96
N VAL A 145 34.69 15.60 -28.04
CA VAL A 145 34.03 15.99 -26.79
C VAL A 145 34.75 15.37 -25.61
N LYS A 146 34.77 16.08 -24.48
CA LYS A 146 35.43 15.60 -23.26
C LYS A 146 34.45 14.78 -22.44
N HIS A 147 34.71 13.48 -22.27
CA HIS A 147 33.91 12.57 -21.45
C HIS A 147 34.81 11.88 -20.42
N GLU A 148 34.45 11.96 -19.13
CA GLU A 148 35.23 11.43 -17.99
C GLU A 148 36.73 11.81 -18.03
N GLY A 149 37.03 13.04 -18.43
CA GLY A 149 38.39 13.57 -18.50
C GLY A 149 39.20 13.18 -19.75
N LYS A 150 38.61 12.44 -20.71
CA LYS A 150 39.26 12.05 -21.97
C LYS A 150 38.56 12.68 -23.18
N TRP A 151 39.32 13.00 -24.22
CA TRP A 151 38.78 13.42 -25.51
C TRP A 151 38.29 12.21 -26.30
N VAL A 152 37.01 12.20 -26.68
CA VAL A 152 36.37 11.16 -27.49
C VAL A 152 35.77 11.83 -28.71
N LYS A 153 35.82 11.20 -29.89
CA LYS A 153 35.14 11.77 -31.07
C LYS A 153 33.64 11.92 -30.78
N LYS A 154 33.08 13.08 -31.12
CA LYS A 154 31.68 13.43 -30.89
C LYS A 154 30.72 12.35 -31.42
N GLU A 155 30.97 11.91 -32.65
CA GLU A 155 30.19 10.84 -33.29
C GLU A 155 30.27 9.51 -32.52
N GLU A 156 31.46 9.14 -32.03
CA GLU A 156 31.65 7.91 -31.24
C GLU A 156 30.94 8.00 -29.87
N PHE A 157 31.01 9.17 -29.23
CA PHE A 157 30.31 9.43 -27.98
C PHE A 157 28.79 9.39 -28.13
N GLU A 158 28.25 10.06 -29.15
CA GLU A 158 26.82 10.06 -29.47
C GLU A 158 26.32 8.66 -29.83
N ASN A 159 27.08 7.90 -30.64
CA ASN A 159 26.77 6.51 -30.95
C ASN A 159 26.78 5.62 -29.70
N THR A 160 27.74 5.81 -28.79
CA THR A 160 27.81 5.04 -27.54
C THR A 160 26.61 5.34 -26.63
N GLN A 161 26.24 6.61 -26.47
CA GLN A 161 25.05 7.02 -25.70
C GLN A 161 23.77 6.43 -26.31
N LYS A 162 23.62 6.54 -27.63
CA LYS A 162 22.49 5.97 -28.36
C LYS A 162 22.42 4.44 -28.19
N ASN A 163 23.54 3.74 -28.35
CA ASN A 163 23.61 2.30 -28.17
C ASN A 163 23.28 1.88 -26.73
N ALA A 164 23.75 2.63 -25.73
CA ALA A 164 23.44 2.37 -24.32
C ALA A 164 21.95 2.60 -24.03
N GLU A 165 21.34 3.65 -24.58
CA GLU A 165 19.91 3.93 -24.48
C GLU A 165 19.07 2.85 -25.17
N GLU A 166 19.46 2.43 -26.38
CA GLU A 166 18.81 1.33 -27.10
C GLU A 166 18.94 -0.01 -26.36
N ALA A 167 20.11 -0.32 -25.80
CA ALA A 167 20.33 -1.50 -24.98
C ALA A 167 19.46 -1.48 -23.70
N LYS A 168 19.36 -0.32 -23.05
CA LYS A 168 18.47 -0.11 -21.90
C LYS A 168 17.00 -0.35 -22.28
N LYS A 169 16.52 0.28 -23.37
CA LYS A 169 15.16 0.08 -23.89
C LYS A 169 14.86 -1.38 -24.22
N LYS A 170 15.79 -2.07 -24.91
CA LYS A 170 15.65 -3.51 -25.22
C LYS A 170 15.59 -4.37 -23.95
N LYS A 171 16.37 -4.04 -22.93
CA LYS A 171 16.35 -4.74 -21.65
C LYS A 171 15.01 -4.53 -20.93
N GLU A 172 14.53 -3.29 -20.85
CA GLU A 172 13.24 -2.93 -20.26
C GLU A 172 12.07 -3.61 -21.01
N GLU A 173 12.11 -3.64 -22.34
CA GLU A 173 11.12 -4.34 -23.17
C GLU A 173 11.12 -5.84 -22.92
N LEU A 174 12.30 -6.47 -22.81
CA LEU A 174 12.44 -7.89 -22.50
C LEU A 174 11.91 -8.22 -21.10
N GLU A 175 12.20 -7.39 -20.10
CA GLU A 175 11.67 -7.54 -18.75
C GLU A 175 10.15 -7.37 -18.72
N ARG A 176 9.61 -6.39 -19.45
CA ARG A 176 8.17 -6.18 -19.63
C ARG A 176 7.51 -7.42 -20.23
N LYS A 177 8.01 -7.95 -21.35
CA LYS A 177 7.47 -9.17 -21.99
C LYS A 177 7.47 -10.37 -21.04
N LYS A 178 8.54 -10.58 -20.28
CA LYS A 178 8.60 -11.65 -19.27
C LYS A 178 7.53 -11.50 -18.17
N ILE A 179 7.25 -10.27 -17.74
CA ILE A 179 6.18 -9.99 -16.78
C ILE A 179 4.81 -10.29 -17.41
N GLU A 180 4.57 -9.82 -18.63
CA GLU A 180 3.32 -10.06 -19.36
C GLU A 180 3.06 -11.56 -19.57
N GLU A 181 4.07 -12.32 -20.00
CA GLU A 181 4.00 -13.78 -20.15
C GLU A 181 3.69 -14.48 -18.82
N LYS A 182 4.34 -14.06 -17.72
CA LYS A 182 4.10 -14.63 -16.40
C LYS A 182 2.68 -14.34 -15.90
N VAL A 183 2.20 -13.11 -16.08
CA VAL A 183 0.83 -12.71 -15.70
C VAL A 183 -0.20 -13.49 -16.53
N ALA A 184 0.00 -13.58 -17.86
CA ALA A 184 -0.89 -14.33 -18.74
C ALA A 184 -0.94 -15.83 -18.38
N SER A 185 0.21 -16.45 -18.11
CA SER A 185 0.31 -17.84 -17.68
C SER A 185 -0.38 -18.10 -16.34
N SER A 186 -0.24 -17.16 -15.38
CA SER A 186 -0.94 -17.22 -14.09
C SER A 186 -2.46 -17.10 -14.25
N GLU A 187 -2.93 -16.14 -15.05
CA GLU A 187 -4.36 -15.97 -15.31
C GLU A 187 -4.96 -17.19 -16.04
N GLU A 188 -4.24 -17.78 -16.99
CA GLU A 188 -4.70 -18.99 -17.67
C GLU A 188 -4.83 -20.17 -16.69
N ALA A 189 -3.88 -20.32 -15.77
CA ALA A 189 -3.94 -21.34 -14.73
C ALA A 189 -5.16 -21.13 -13.81
N LYS A 190 -5.43 -19.89 -13.41
CA LYS A 190 -6.60 -19.54 -12.59
C LYS A 190 -7.92 -19.76 -13.33
N ARG A 191 -8.01 -19.41 -14.62
CA ARG A 191 -9.20 -19.71 -15.43
C ARG A 191 -9.48 -21.20 -15.49
N LYS A 192 -8.46 -22.03 -15.73
CA LYS A 192 -8.59 -23.50 -15.71
C LYS A 192 -9.04 -24.03 -14.34
N GLU A 193 -8.59 -23.40 -13.25
CA GLU A 193 -9.06 -23.73 -11.91
C GLU A 193 -10.58 -23.49 -11.75
N TYR A 194 -11.07 -22.34 -12.22
CA TYR A 194 -12.49 -21.95 -12.15
C TYR A 194 -13.39 -22.65 -13.19
N GLU A 195 -12.80 -23.17 -14.27
CA GLU A 195 -13.48 -24.04 -15.25
C GLU A 195 -13.82 -25.40 -14.64
N GLY A 196 -12.98 -25.90 -13.72
CA GLY A 196 -13.20 -27.15 -13.00
C GLY A 196 -13.54 -28.33 -13.91
N VAL A 197 -14.49 -29.17 -13.49
CA VAL A 197 -15.04 -30.27 -14.28
C VAL A 197 -16.57 -30.15 -14.38
N PRO A 198 -17.23 -30.78 -15.37
CA PRO A 198 -18.68 -30.85 -15.40
C PRO A 198 -19.25 -31.45 -14.11
N TRP A 199 -20.40 -30.95 -13.63
CA TRP A 199 -21.00 -31.40 -12.36
C TRP A 199 -21.29 -32.91 -12.32
N ASP A 200 -21.61 -33.53 -13.46
CA ASP A 200 -21.81 -34.99 -13.53
C ASP A 200 -20.52 -35.78 -13.28
N SER A 201 -19.36 -35.15 -13.47
CA SER A 201 -18.02 -35.68 -13.18
C SER A 201 -17.41 -35.10 -11.89
N ARG A 202 -18.22 -34.46 -11.04
CA ARG A 202 -17.76 -33.86 -9.78
C ARG A 202 -17.08 -34.88 -8.88
N HIS A 203 -16.16 -34.39 -8.06
CA HIS A 203 -15.55 -35.17 -7.00
C HIS A 203 -16.54 -35.37 -5.86
N GLN A 204 -16.66 -36.61 -5.40
CA GLN A 204 -17.34 -36.97 -4.17
C GLN A 204 -16.27 -37.41 -3.17
N ILE A 205 -16.20 -36.74 -2.03
CA ILE A 205 -15.18 -36.97 -1.01
C ILE A 205 -15.89 -37.16 0.34
N ASP A 206 -15.79 -38.36 0.88
CA ASP A 206 -16.32 -38.71 2.19
C ASP A 206 -15.23 -38.58 3.27
N THR A 207 -15.53 -37.82 4.32
CA THR A 207 -14.72 -37.71 5.53
C THR A 207 -15.49 -38.26 6.74
N GLU A 208 -14.96 -38.10 7.96
CA GLU A 208 -15.64 -38.52 9.18
C GLU A 208 -16.95 -37.77 9.38
N HIS A 209 -16.93 -36.44 9.18
CA HIS A 209 -18.07 -35.58 9.49
C HIS A 209 -18.82 -35.04 8.26
N PHE A 210 -18.24 -35.13 7.05
CA PHE A 210 -18.82 -34.51 5.86
C PHE A 210 -18.86 -35.45 4.65
N HIS A 211 -19.89 -35.27 3.85
CA HIS A 211 -19.95 -35.74 2.46
C HIS A 211 -19.83 -34.51 1.56
N LEU A 212 -18.69 -34.37 0.86
CA LEU A 212 -18.41 -33.24 -0.02
C LEU A 212 -18.63 -33.62 -1.48
N GLU A 213 -19.48 -32.87 -2.16
CA GLU A 213 -19.58 -32.86 -3.62
C GLU A 213 -18.99 -31.56 -4.17
N CYS A 214 -17.97 -31.66 -5.02
CA CYS A 214 -17.26 -30.50 -5.54
C CYS A 214 -16.73 -30.74 -6.95
N ASN A 215 -17.01 -29.82 -7.87
CA ASN A 215 -16.53 -29.88 -9.26
C ASN A 215 -15.41 -28.89 -9.57
N CYS A 216 -14.75 -28.35 -8.55
CA CYS A 216 -13.44 -27.71 -8.69
C CYS A 216 -12.37 -28.77 -9.02
N PRO A 217 -11.17 -28.40 -9.48
CA PRO A 217 -10.07 -29.37 -9.66
C PRO A 217 -9.80 -30.15 -8.37
N ARG A 218 -9.40 -31.41 -8.52
CA ARG A 218 -9.22 -32.35 -7.40
C ARG A 218 -8.43 -31.77 -6.22
N LYS A 219 -7.33 -31.06 -6.50
CA LYS A 219 -6.49 -30.42 -5.48
C LYS A 219 -7.24 -29.38 -4.64
N VAL A 220 -8.17 -28.64 -5.25
CA VAL A 220 -9.03 -27.65 -4.58
C VAL A 220 -10.10 -28.36 -3.76
N ALA A 221 -10.75 -29.39 -4.31
CA ALA A 221 -11.73 -30.20 -3.58
C ALA A 221 -11.12 -30.87 -2.33
N GLU A 222 -9.89 -31.38 -2.43
CA GLU A 222 -9.14 -31.94 -1.30
C GLU A 222 -8.77 -30.88 -0.26
N TYR A 223 -8.48 -29.64 -0.69
CA TYR A 223 -8.28 -28.54 0.24
C TYR A 223 -9.56 -28.22 1.03
N TYR A 224 -10.71 -28.15 0.37
CA TYR A 224 -11.97 -27.91 1.07
C TYR A 224 -12.36 -29.06 1.99
N SER A 225 -12.15 -30.31 1.57
CA SER A 225 -12.35 -31.48 2.43
C SER A 225 -11.52 -31.39 3.72
N TRP A 226 -10.22 -31.06 3.61
CA TRP A 226 -9.36 -30.83 4.77
C TRP A 226 -9.86 -29.66 5.63
N LEU A 227 -10.26 -28.55 5.01
CA LEU A 227 -10.70 -27.35 5.71
C LEU A 227 -11.96 -27.63 6.54
N LEU A 228 -12.92 -28.37 5.99
CA LEU A 228 -14.17 -28.73 6.68
C LEU A 228 -13.89 -29.51 7.97
N GLU A 229 -12.98 -30.48 7.92
CA GLU A 229 -12.57 -31.24 9.13
C GLU A 229 -11.80 -30.36 10.14
N ALA A 230 -10.94 -29.46 9.66
CA ALA A 230 -10.24 -28.51 10.53
C ALA A 230 -11.23 -27.54 11.22
N LEU A 231 -12.25 -27.08 10.47
CA LEU A 231 -13.35 -26.29 11.02
C LEU A 231 -14.14 -27.09 12.04
N TYR A 232 -14.42 -28.36 11.76
CA TYR A 232 -15.16 -29.23 12.68
C TYR A 232 -14.48 -29.33 14.04
N GLU A 233 -13.17 -29.62 14.06
CA GLU A 233 -12.39 -29.64 15.30
C GLU A 233 -12.42 -28.29 16.01
N LYS A 234 -12.36 -27.18 15.26
CA LYS A 234 -12.44 -25.84 15.87
C LYS A 234 -13.79 -25.57 16.51
N TYR A 235 -14.89 -25.95 15.87
CA TYR A 235 -16.22 -25.80 16.47
C TYR A 235 -16.42 -26.73 17.66
N LYS A 236 -15.85 -27.93 17.64
CA LYS A 236 -15.88 -28.85 18.78
C LYS A 236 -15.19 -28.25 20.00
N GLU A 237 -14.10 -27.50 19.83
CA GLU A 237 -13.46 -26.74 20.92
C GLU A 237 -14.41 -25.68 21.52
N ILE A 238 -15.20 -24.98 20.68
CA ILE A 238 -16.03 -23.84 21.12
C ILE A 238 -17.40 -24.29 21.65
N LEU A 239 -18.04 -25.24 20.95
CA LEU A 239 -19.44 -25.63 21.14
C LEU A 239 -19.61 -27.11 21.56
N GLY A 240 -18.53 -27.90 21.65
CA GLY A 240 -18.62 -29.33 21.95
C GLY A 240 -19.31 -29.66 23.28
N GLN A 241 -19.20 -28.78 24.28
CA GLN A 241 -19.89 -28.91 25.56
C GLN A 241 -21.41 -28.97 25.46
N PHE A 242 -21.98 -28.50 24.34
CA PHE A 242 -23.42 -28.51 24.09
C PHE A 242 -23.93 -29.81 23.50
N ASN A 243 -23.10 -30.86 23.47
CA ASN A 243 -23.42 -32.21 22.99
C ASN A 243 -23.98 -32.18 21.56
N PRO A 244 -23.16 -31.80 20.55
CA PRO A 244 -23.58 -31.83 19.17
C PRO A 244 -24.05 -33.22 18.76
N ILE A 245 -25.11 -33.29 17.97
CA ILE A 245 -25.61 -34.54 17.41
C ILE A 245 -24.52 -35.13 16.50
N ASN A 246 -24.20 -36.41 16.68
CA ASN A 246 -23.30 -37.11 15.78
C ASN A 246 -24.01 -37.39 14.45
N ARG A 247 -23.72 -36.57 13.43
CA ARG A 247 -24.35 -36.64 12.12
C ARG A 247 -23.36 -36.20 11.04
N LYS A 248 -23.34 -36.95 9.95
CA LYS A 248 -22.64 -36.57 8.72
C LYS A 248 -23.44 -35.52 7.94
N CYS A 249 -22.78 -34.46 7.48
CA CYS A 249 -23.42 -33.33 6.79
C CYS A 249 -23.03 -33.27 5.30
N ASP A 250 -23.96 -32.83 4.45
CA ASP A 250 -23.74 -32.74 3.00
C ASP A 250 -23.26 -31.34 2.63
N ILE A 251 -22.14 -31.26 1.92
CA ILE A 251 -21.52 -30.00 1.49
C ILE A 251 -21.42 -30.00 -0.03
N TYR A 252 -21.91 -28.94 -0.67
CA TYR A 252 -21.89 -28.77 -2.12
C TYR A 252 -21.09 -27.51 -2.46
N ILE A 253 -19.97 -27.67 -3.19
CA ILE A 253 -19.12 -26.55 -3.60
C ILE A 253 -19.00 -26.52 -5.13
N PHE A 254 -19.62 -25.52 -5.75
CA PHE A 254 -19.59 -25.33 -7.20
C PHE A 254 -18.32 -24.62 -7.65
N ARG A 255 -17.86 -24.87 -8.88
CA ARG A 255 -16.63 -24.32 -9.45
C ARG A 255 -16.61 -22.79 -9.57
N ASN A 256 -17.78 -22.15 -9.64
CA ASN A 256 -17.89 -20.70 -9.71
C ASN A 256 -19.31 -20.23 -9.33
N TYR A 257 -19.45 -18.90 -9.23
CA TYR A 257 -20.68 -18.24 -8.83
C TYR A 257 -21.85 -18.44 -9.80
N GLU A 258 -21.59 -18.43 -11.11
CA GLU A 258 -22.64 -18.58 -12.12
C GLU A 258 -23.33 -19.94 -12.00
N GLU A 259 -22.54 -21.02 -11.91
CA GLU A 259 -23.07 -22.37 -11.71
C GLU A 259 -23.78 -22.51 -10.37
N PHE A 260 -23.25 -21.90 -9.30
CA PHE A 260 -23.92 -21.88 -8.00
C PHE A 260 -25.32 -21.26 -8.08
N LEU A 261 -25.49 -20.12 -8.76
CA LEU A 261 -26.80 -19.51 -8.94
C LEU A 261 -27.73 -20.40 -9.78
N GLN A 262 -27.21 -20.99 -10.86
CA GLN A 262 -27.99 -21.89 -11.72
C GLN A 262 -28.50 -23.12 -10.96
N MET A 263 -27.62 -23.75 -10.17
CA MET A 263 -27.91 -24.99 -9.44
C MET A 263 -28.80 -24.75 -8.21
N THR A 264 -28.63 -23.63 -7.51
CA THR A 264 -29.35 -23.34 -6.26
C THR A 264 -30.59 -22.45 -6.45
N ARG A 265 -30.71 -21.77 -7.59
CA ARG A 265 -31.79 -20.81 -7.90
C ARG A 265 -31.92 -19.67 -6.89
N ARG A 266 -30.82 -19.32 -6.21
CA ARG A 266 -30.75 -18.19 -5.29
C ARG A 266 -30.68 -16.85 -6.05
N PRO A 267 -31.13 -15.74 -5.43
CA PRO A 267 -30.90 -14.41 -6.00
C PRO A 267 -29.41 -14.06 -6.02
N GLN A 268 -29.04 -13.10 -6.86
CA GLN A 268 -27.68 -12.58 -6.89
C GLN A 268 -27.30 -11.93 -5.55
N GLY A 269 -26.03 -12.03 -5.15
CA GLY A 269 -25.43 -11.45 -3.96
C GLY A 269 -25.19 -12.45 -2.81
N VAL A 270 -25.64 -13.69 -2.96
CA VAL A 270 -25.47 -14.74 -1.93
C VAL A 270 -24.09 -15.41 -2.11
N GLY A 271 -23.26 -15.41 -1.06
CA GLY A 271 -21.93 -16.05 -1.11
C GLY A 271 -21.93 -17.54 -0.80
N GLY A 272 -22.90 -17.99 0.00
CA GLY A 272 -23.14 -19.36 0.39
C GLY A 272 -24.41 -19.40 1.24
N PHE A 273 -24.90 -20.60 1.56
CA PHE A 273 -25.96 -20.74 2.56
C PHE A 273 -26.00 -22.15 3.16
N TYR A 274 -26.33 -22.20 4.45
CA TYR A 274 -26.77 -23.39 5.15
C TYR A 274 -28.30 -23.58 5.08
N VAL A 275 -28.76 -24.83 5.07
CA VAL A 275 -30.19 -25.21 5.14
C VAL A 275 -30.50 -25.90 6.47
N PRO A 276 -31.11 -25.19 7.44
CA PRO A 276 -31.47 -25.74 8.74
C PRO A 276 -32.37 -26.98 8.66
N GLY A 277 -32.12 -27.95 9.53
CA GLY A 277 -32.80 -29.24 9.62
C GLY A 277 -32.43 -30.25 8.53
N GLN A 278 -31.86 -29.80 7.40
CA GLN A 278 -31.39 -30.69 6.34
C GLN A 278 -29.92 -31.03 6.46
N PHE A 279 -29.14 -30.24 7.21
CA PHE A 279 -27.69 -30.43 7.37
C PHE A 279 -26.94 -30.34 6.04
N LYS A 280 -27.39 -29.41 5.18
CA LYS A 280 -26.83 -29.16 3.85
C LYS A 280 -26.26 -27.75 3.76
N LEU A 281 -25.07 -27.63 3.18
CA LEU A 281 -24.40 -26.36 2.94
C LEU A 281 -24.06 -26.24 1.46
N TYR A 282 -24.33 -25.08 0.87
CA TYR A 282 -24.02 -24.76 -0.52
C TYR A 282 -23.11 -23.54 -0.58
N ALA A 283 -22.00 -23.65 -1.31
CA ALA A 283 -21.04 -22.59 -1.54
C ALA A 283 -20.42 -22.72 -2.93
N TYR A 284 -19.50 -21.82 -3.28
CA TYR A 284 -18.75 -21.91 -4.54
C TYR A 284 -17.32 -21.42 -4.39
N HIS A 285 -16.46 -21.86 -5.30
CA HIS A 285 -15.07 -21.46 -5.40
C HIS A 285 -14.95 -20.02 -5.91
N GLY A 286 -14.34 -19.14 -5.11
CA GLY A 286 -14.32 -17.70 -5.38
C GLY A 286 -13.59 -16.87 -4.32
N VAL A 287 -13.39 -15.59 -4.66
CA VAL A 287 -12.91 -14.53 -3.77
C VAL A 287 -14.07 -13.56 -3.48
N PHE A 288 -14.17 -13.11 -2.23
CA PHE A 288 -15.30 -12.36 -1.68
C PHE A 288 -14.83 -11.11 -0.94
N GLY A 289 -15.47 -9.97 -1.19
CA GLY A 289 -15.10 -8.71 -0.54
C GLY A 289 -13.65 -8.33 -0.85
N MET A 290 -12.92 -7.79 0.12
CA MET A 290 -11.50 -7.45 -0.08
C MET A 290 -10.58 -8.66 0.12
N THR A 291 -10.70 -9.35 1.26
CA THR A 291 -9.74 -10.39 1.67
C THR A 291 -10.38 -11.76 1.93
N GLY A 292 -11.67 -11.93 1.63
CA GLY A 292 -12.37 -13.19 1.86
C GLY A 292 -12.26 -14.13 0.66
N ASP A 293 -12.39 -15.43 0.92
CA ASP A 293 -12.49 -16.48 -0.10
C ASP A 293 -13.57 -17.49 0.31
N THR A 294 -13.72 -18.57 -0.46
CA THR A 294 -14.63 -19.67 -0.10
C THR A 294 -14.33 -20.25 1.28
N SER A 295 -13.08 -20.21 1.75
CA SER A 295 -12.71 -20.69 3.08
C SER A 295 -13.39 -19.88 4.17
N ALA A 296 -13.42 -18.56 4.03
CA ALA A 296 -14.16 -17.66 4.92
C ALA A 296 -15.68 -17.91 4.86
N VAL A 297 -16.24 -18.15 3.66
CA VAL A 297 -17.67 -18.50 3.50
C VAL A 297 -18.00 -19.83 4.18
N LEU A 298 -17.17 -20.85 3.98
CA LEU A 298 -17.34 -22.15 4.64
C LEU A 298 -17.25 -22.01 6.16
N ALA A 299 -16.31 -21.23 6.68
CA ALA A 299 -16.24 -20.92 8.10
C ALA A 299 -17.45 -20.11 8.61
N HIS A 300 -18.05 -19.27 7.78
CA HIS A 300 -19.30 -18.60 8.14
C HIS A 300 -20.46 -19.61 8.23
N GLU A 301 -20.74 -20.30 7.12
CA GLU A 301 -21.91 -21.17 6.95
C GLU A 301 -21.83 -22.46 7.79
N CYS A 302 -20.63 -23.02 8.00
CA CYS A 302 -20.44 -24.14 8.92
C CYS A 302 -20.81 -23.76 10.36
N THR A 303 -20.75 -22.47 10.74
CA THR A 303 -21.20 -22.04 12.06
C THR A 303 -22.68 -22.34 12.24
N HIS A 304 -23.51 -22.06 11.22
CA HIS A 304 -24.93 -22.35 11.27
C HIS A 304 -25.20 -23.85 11.29
N LEU A 305 -24.44 -24.63 10.52
CA LEU A 305 -24.47 -26.09 10.58
C LEU A 305 -24.21 -26.59 12.00
N PHE A 306 -23.17 -26.10 12.67
CA PHE A 306 -22.84 -26.50 14.04
C PHE A 306 -23.86 -26.02 15.07
N GLN A 307 -24.40 -24.82 14.89
CA GLN A 307 -25.50 -24.31 15.70
C GLN A 307 -26.71 -25.25 15.60
N ASP A 308 -26.99 -25.79 14.42
CA ASP A 308 -28.05 -26.78 14.22
C ASP A 308 -27.71 -28.14 14.85
N LEU A 309 -26.46 -28.60 14.75
CA LEU A 309 -26.01 -29.84 15.42
C LEU A 309 -26.16 -29.78 16.94
N ILE A 310 -26.01 -28.60 17.55
CA ILE A 310 -26.28 -28.41 18.98
C ILE A 310 -27.76 -28.11 19.27
N GLY A 311 -28.65 -28.16 18.28
CA GLY A 311 -30.09 -27.99 18.43
C GLY A 311 -30.55 -26.55 18.62
N LEU A 312 -29.76 -25.56 18.19
CA LEU A 312 -30.06 -24.14 18.36
C LEU A 312 -31.21 -23.67 17.44
N PHE A 313 -31.49 -24.39 16.35
CA PHE A 313 -32.61 -24.10 15.44
C PHE A 313 -33.85 -24.98 15.66
N GLY A 314 -33.81 -25.90 16.63
CA GLY A 314 -34.93 -26.78 16.96
C GLY A 314 -35.16 -27.91 15.95
N ARG A 315 -36.29 -28.63 16.10
CA ARG A 315 -36.68 -29.70 15.16
C ARG A 315 -37.47 -29.11 13.99
N GLY A 316 -36.76 -28.49 13.05
CA GLY A 316 -37.19 -28.20 11.67
C GLY A 316 -38.64 -27.73 11.47
N GLY A 317 -38.89 -26.42 11.52
CA GLY A 317 -40.13 -25.81 11.03
C GLY A 317 -40.16 -24.29 11.20
N MET A 318 -40.56 -23.57 10.16
CA MET A 318 -40.94 -22.15 10.24
C MET A 318 -42.07 -22.02 11.28
N GLY A 319 -41.76 -21.49 12.46
CA GLY A 319 -42.72 -21.34 13.57
C GLY A 319 -42.14 -21.51 14.98
N GLY A 320 -40.89 -21.97 15.12
CA GLY A 320 -40.20 -22.06 16.42
C GLY A 320 -39.65 -20.72 16.93
N VAL A 321 -39.25 -20.67 18.21
CA VAL A 321 -38.54 -19.52 18.80
C VAL A 321 -37.25 -19.30 18.02
N MET A 322 -37.14 -18.19 17.29
CA MET A 322 -35.91 -17.84 16.58
C MET A 322 -34.85 -17.39 17.58
N PRO A 323 -33.63 -17.97 17.55
CA PRO A 323 -32.52 -17.48 18.35
C PRO A 323 -32.24 -15.99 18.08
N PRO A 324 -31.74 -15.24 19.08
CA PRO A 324 -31.30 -13.87 18.88
C PRO A 324 -30.23 -13.78 17.78
N ILE A 325 -30.42 -12.88 16.81
CA ILE A 325 -29.58 -12.81 15.60
C ILE A 325 -28.12 -12.51 15.92
N TRP A 326 -27.86 -11.66 16.92
CA TRP A 326 -26.50 -11.35 17.36
C TRP A 326 -25.72 -12.59 17.80
N LEU A 327 -26.39 -13.59 18.38
CA LEU A 327 -25.77 -14.83 18.84
C LEU A 327 -25.41 -15.73 17.65
N ILE A 328 -26.32 -15.81 16.69
CA ILE A 328 -26.19 -16.64 15.49
C ILE A 328 -25.10 -16.10 14.57
N GLU A 329 -25.28 -14.86 14.12
CA GLU A 329 -24.38 -14.20 13.18
C GLU A 329 -23.07 -13.78 13.84
N GLY A 330 -23.10 -13.48 15.15
CA GLY A 330 -21.90 -13.08 15.87
C GLY A 330 -20.81 -14.14 15.83
N LEU A 331 -21.14 -15.40 16.11
CA LEU A 331 -20.16 -16.47 16.02
C LEU A 331 -19.73 -16.72 14.57
N ALA A 332 -20.65 -16.61 13.61
CA ALA A 332 -20.37 -16.83 12.19
C ALA A 332 -19.34 -15.81 11.68
N VAL A 333 -19.49 -14.54 12.03
CA VAL A 333 -18.53 -13.47 11.72
C VAL A 333 -17.18 -13.67 12.41
N VAL A 334 -17.15 -14.25 13.62
CA VAL A 334 -15.88 -14.56 14.30
C VAL A 334 -15.12 -15.68 13.58
N MET A 335 -15.85 -16.69 13.10
CA MET A 335 -15.28 -17.82 12.39
C MET A 335 -14.86 -17.45 10.96
N GLU A 336 -15.63 -16.61 10.26
CA GLU A 336 -15.29 -16.14 8.91
C GLU A 336 -13.94 -15.41 8.88
N ALA A 337 -13.58 -14.72 9.97
CA ALA A 337 -12.36 -13.95 10.10
C ALA A 337 -11.19 -14.78 10.69
N ALA A 338 -11.39 -16.06 10.98
CA ALA A 338 -10.35 -16.88 11.58
C ALA A 338 -9.15 -17.05 10.65
N ASP A 339 -7.95 -17.00 11.23
CA ASP A 339 -6.71 -17.32 10.52
C ASP A 339 -6.63 -18.84 10.33
N ILE A 340 -6.67 -19.27 9.07
CA ILE A 340 -6.67 -20.66 8.64
C ILE A 340 -5.26 -21.03 8.15
N SER A 341 -4.47 -21.63 9.02
CA SER A 341 -3.12 -22.06 8.67
C SER A 341 -3.11 -23.51 8.21
N LYS A 342 -3.07 -23.73 6.88
CA LYS A 342 -2.90 -25.08 6.31
C LYS A 342 -1.61 -25.75 6.76
N LYS A 343 -0.51 -25.00 6.85
CA LYS A 343 0.80 -25.53 7.29
C LYS A 343 0.81 -25.93 8.76
N ALA A 344 0.13 -25.18 9.63
CA ALA A 344 0.07 -25.49 11.05
C ALA A 344 -1.07 -26.44 11.42
N GLY A 345 -2.01 -26.70 10.50
CA GLY A 345 -3.20 -27.52 10.77
C GLY A 345 -4.11 -26.92 11.84
N LYS A 346 -4.11 -25.59 12.00
CA LYS A 346 -4.78 -24.90 13.10
C LYS A 346 -5.60 -23.72 12.59
N ILE A 347 -6.77 -23.54 13.21
CA ILE A 347 -7.66 -22.40 13.00
C ILE A 347 -7.66 -21.54 14.26
N LYS A 348 -7.31 -20.25 14.09
CA LYS A 348 -7.25 -19.29 15.20
C LYS A 348 -8.24 -18.16 14.95
N ILE A 349 -9.21 -18.01 15.85
CA ILE A 349 -10.13 -16.86 15.83
C ILE A 349 -9.35 -15.57 16.05
N SER A 350 -9.63 -14.54 15.25
CA SER A 350 -8.87 -13.29 15.21
C SER A 350 -9.74 -12.04 15.49
N GLY A 351 -11.06 -12.20 15.54
CA GLY A 351 -12.02 -11.12 15.73
C GLY A 351 -12.98 -11.00 14.58
N VAL A 352 -13.01 -9.85 13.95
CA VAL A 352 -13.83 -9.61 12.74
C VAL A 352 -12.92 -9.14 11.62
N SER A 353 -13.38 -9.25 10.38
CA SER A 353 -12.63 -8.76 9.22
C SER A 353 -12.28 -7.29 9.36
N ARG A 354 -11.19 -6.87 8.72
CA ARG A 354 -10.68 -5.48 8.74
C ARG A 354 -11.80 -4.48 8.44
N ASP A 355 -12.58 -4.72 7.40
CA ASP A 355 -13.61 -3.80 6.93
C ASP A 355 -14.75 -3.66 7.95
N ARG A 356 -15.13 -4.76 8.60
CA ARG A 356 -16.10 -4.75 9.70
C ARG A 356 -15.56 -3.99 10.91
N LEU A 357 -14.30 -4.19 11.28
CA LEU A 357 -13.69 -3.46 12.38
C LEU A 357 -13.64 -1.95 12.10
N MET A 358 -13.32 -1.55 10.88
CA MET A 358 -13.37 -0.14 10.46
C MET A 358 -14.77 0.46 10.60
N ALA A 359 -15.78 -0.20 9.99
CA ALA A 359 -17.16 0.26 10.04
C ALA A 359 -17.69 0.35 11.48
N LEU A 360 -17.33 -0.63 12.32
CA LEU A 360 -17.65 -0.63 13.73
C LEU A 360 -17.00 0.54 14.48
N GLN A 361 -15.68 0.74 14.34
CA GLN A 361 -14.98 1.84 15.00
C GLN A 361 -15.49 3.22 14.55
N ASP A 362 -15.86 3.38 13.28
CA ASP A 362 -16.47 4.62 12.79
C ASP A 362 -17.85 4.86 13.40
N SER A 363 -18.72 3.84 13.40
CA SER A 363 -20.04 3.92 14.04
C SER A 363 -19.91 4.24 15.53
N LEU A 364 -18.98 3.60 16.26
CA LEU A 364 -18.78 3.87 17.68
C LEU A 364 -18.37 5.32 17.98
N ARG A 365 -17.72 6.02 17.05
CA ARG A 365 -17.37 7.44 17.18
C ARG A 365 -18.53 8.37 16.84
N ASN A 366 -19.26 8.06 15.77
CA ASN A 366 -20.14 9.04 15.12
C ASN A 366 -21.63 8.75 15.31
N ASN A 367 -22.02 7.48 15.37
CA ASN A 367 -23.41 7.04 15.46
C ASN A 367 -23.50 5.64 16.08
N LYS A 368 -23.23 5.55 17.39
CA LYS A 368 -23.14 4.29 18.13
C LYS A 368 -24.52 3.60 18.18
N ILE A 369 -24.54 2.31 17.87
CA ILE A 369 -25.69 1.44 18.16
C ILE A 369 -25.52 0.90 19.58
N PRO A 370 -26.42 1.19 20.54
CA PRO A 370 -26.34 0.61 21.88
C PRO A 370 -26.47 -0.93 21.84
N LEU A 371 -25.76 -1.64 22.71
CA LEU A 371 -25.84 -3.09 22.87
C LEU A 371 -27.26 -3.54 23.18
N ARG A 372 -28.03 -2.77 23.96
CA ARG A 372 -29.46 -3.03 24.17
C ARG A 372 -30.23 -3.14 22.85
N THR A 373 -29.96 -2.25 21.91
CA THR A 373 -30.58 -2.26 20.57
C THR A 373 -30.08 -3.44 19.74
N LEU A 374 -28.79 -3.73 19.78
CA LEU A 374 -28.21 -4.89 19.09
C LEU A 374 -28.83 -6.21 19.56
N LEU A 375 -28.94 -6.41 20.87
CA LEU A 375 -29.46 -7.63 21.50
C LEU A 375 -30.95 -7.84 21.17
N ALA A 376 -31.72 -6.76 21.03
CA ALA A 376 -33.14 -6.79 20.66
C ALA A 376 -33.38 -6.82 19.13
N CYS A 377 -32.34 -6.70 18.30
CA CYS A 377 -32.48 -6.50 16.87
C CYS A 377 -33.06 -7.75 16.16
N SER A 378 -34.08 -7.53 15.35
CA SER A 378 -34.69 -8.59 14.52
C SER A 378 -33.91 -8.80 13.22
N GLN A 379 -34.11 -9.95 12.57
CA GLN A 379 -33.43 -10.28 11.30
C GLN A 379 -33.69 -9.24 10.20
N GLN A 380 -34.91 -8.69 10.12
CA GLN A 380 -35.27 -7.68 9.13
C GLN A 380 -34.52 -6.35 9.31
N GLN A 381 -34.09 -6.05 10.54
CA GLN A 381 -33.38 -4.82 10.89
C GLN A 381 -31.86 -5.02 10.88
N TYR A 382 -31.38 -6.26 10.72
CA TYR A 382 -29.98 -6.62 10.88
C TYR A 382 -29.16 -6.28 9.61
N SER A 383 -28.53 -5.11 9.62
CA SER A 383 -27.67 -4.62 8.53
C SER A 383 -26.21 -5.08 8.68
N GLY A 384 -25.38 -4.86 7.64
CA GLY A 384 -23.94 -5.19 7.66
C GLY A 384 -23.17 -4.60 8.86
N LEU A 385 -23.62 -3.47 9.41
CA LEU A 385 -23.04 -2.90 10.63
C LEU A 385 -23.37 -3.75 11.87
N HIS A 386 -24.58 -4.29 11.97
CA HIS A 386 -24.98 -5.15 13.08
C HIS A 386 -24.13 -6.43 13.14
N TYR A 387 -23.78 -7.01 11.98
CA TYR A 387 -22.83 -8.14 11.91
C TYR A 387 -21.48 -7.79 12.56
N ALA A 388 -20.95 -6.59 12.31
CA ALA A 388 -19.70 -6.15 12.92
C ALA A 388 -19.83 -6.01 14.45
N TYR A 389 -20.93 -5.43 14.93
CA TYR A 389 -21.23 -5.34 16.37
C TYR A 389 -21.37 -6.72 17.02
N GLY A 390 -22.20 -7.61 16.46
CA GLY A 390 -22.46 -8.95 16.99
C GLY A 390 -21.21 -9.83 16.98
N GLY A 391 -20.44 -9.79 15.89
CA GLY A 391 -19.17 -10.50 15.78
C GLY A 391 -18.18 -10.04 16.82
N MET A 392 -18.02 -8.72 16.99
CA MET A 392 -17.03 -8.19 17.91
C MET A 392 -17.44 -8.28 19.40
N LEU A 393 -18.74 -8.28 19.70
CA LEU A 393 -19.25 -8.64 21.02
C LEU A 393 -18.99 -10.11 21.34
N THR A 394 -19.29 -11.01 20.39
CA THR A 394 -19.05 -12.45 20.53
C THR A 394 -17.57 -12.74 20.75
N TYR A 395 -16.70 -12.15 19.93
CA TYR A 395 -15.25 -12.33 20.07
C TYR A 395 -14.74 -11.83 21.43
N TRP A 396 -15.22 -10.66 21.88
CA TRP A 396 -14.86 -10.13 23.19
C TRP A 396 -15.28 -11.07 24.33
N LEU A 397 -16.51 -11.59 24.31
CA LEU A 397 -17.00 -12.55 25.30
C LEU A 397 -16.16 -13.83 25.31
N LEU A 398 -15.80 -14.34 24.13
CA LEU A 398 -14.99 -15.55 23.99
C LEU A 398 -13.52 -15.37 24.37
N THR A 399 -13.01 -14.13 24.42
CA THR A 399 -11.57 -13.86 24.61
C THR A 399 -11.32 -12.87 25.73
N ALA A 400 -11.44 -11.56 25.46
CA ALA A 400 -10.97 -10.49 26.31
C ALA A 400 -11.82 -10.25 27.57
N ALA A 401 -13.07 -10.71 27.61
CA ALA A 401 -13.90 -10.71 28.80
C ALA A 401 -13.51 -11.80 29.83
N GLY A 402 -12.59 -12.69 29.45
CA GLY A 402 -12.10 -13.78 30.28
C GLY A 402 -13.13 -14.87 30.57
N ALA A 403 -12.82 -15.77 31.50
CA ALA A 403 -13.67 -16.94 31.82
C ALA A 403 -15.10 -16.55 32.23
N LYS A 404 -15.30 -15.40 32.89
CA LYS A 404 -16.62 -14.92 33.27
C LYS A 404 -17.46 -14.51 32.05
N GLY A 405 -16.87 -13.83 31.07
CA GLY A 405 -17.55 -13.47 29.82
C GLY A 405 -17.85 -14.71 28.97
N GLN A 406 -16.94 -15.67 28.92
CA GLN A 406 -17.19 -16.96 28.29
C GLN A 406 -18.39 -17.66 28.93
N GLN A 407 -18.48 -17.65 30.27
CA GLN A 407 -19.62 -18.25 30.97
C GLN A 407 -20.94 -17.53 30.65
N VAL A 408 -20.94 -16.20 30.51
CA VAL A 408 -22.14 -15.44 30.05
C VAL A 408 -22.59 -15.95 28.69
N TYR A 409 -21.67 -16.11 27.74
CA TYR A 409 -21.99 -16.62 26.40
C TYR A 409 -22.56 -18.05 26.45
N ILE A 410 -21.94 -18.93 27.25
CA ILE A 410 -22.35 -20.32 27.41
C ILE A 410 -23.74 -20.44 28.05
N ASP A 411 -23.98 -19.73 29.15
CA ASP A 411 -25.27 -19.73 29.84
C ASP A 411 -26.37 -19.14 28.95
N TYR A 412 -26.05 -18.12 28.13
CA TYR A 412 -27.00 -17.56 27.17
C TYR A 412 -27.38 -18.57 26.08
N ILE A 413 -26.42 -19.33 25.53
CA ILE A 413 -26.73 -20.44 24.61
C ILE A 413 -27.65 -21.47 25.27
N ASN A 414 -27.39 -21.84 26.53
CA ASN A 414 -28.23 -22.79 27.25
C ASN A 414 -29.68 -22.28 27.43
N LEU A 415 -29.86 -20.99 27.71
CA LEU A 415 -31.19 -20.36 27.78
C LEU A 415 -31.91 -20.44 26.42
N VAL A 416 -31.22 -20.08 25.33
CA VAL A 416 -31.77 -20.18 23.96
C VAL A 416 -32.15 -21.62 23.65
N LYS A 417 -31.24 -22.58 23.86
CA LYS A 417 -31.49 -24.01 23.61
C LYS A 417 -32.70 -24.53 24.40
N SER A 418 -32.85 -24.13 25.66
CA SER A 418 -33.99 -24.52 26.49
C SER A 418 -35.31 -23.98 25.94
N ALA A 419 -35.32 -22.70 25.52
CA ALA A 419 -36.48 -22.06 24.90
C ALA A 419 -36.86 -22.71 23.56
N VAL A 420 -35.88 -22.91 22.67
CA VAL A 420 -36.05 -23.52 21.34
C VAL A 420 -36.54 -24.97 21.46
N GLY A 421 -36.03 -25.72 22.44
CA GLY A 421 -36.43 -27.10 22.70
C GLY A 421 -37.80 -27.25 23.38
N GLY A 422 -38.51 -26.16 23.65
CA GLY A 422 -39.82 -26.16 24.32
C GLY A 422 -39.78 -26.58 25.80
N ARG A 423 -38.59 -26.60 26.42
CA ARG A 423 -38.40 -26.98 27.83
C ARG A 423 -38.29 -25.78 28.76
N GLY A 424 -38.05 -24.60 28.20
CA GLY A 424 -37.88 -23.35 28.93
C GLY A 424 -38.90 -22.28 28.54
N ARG A 425 -38.86 -21.16 29.27
CA ARG A 425 -39.62 -19.95 28.89
C ARG A 425 -39.06 -19.33 27.62
N GLN A 426 -39.85 -18.46 26.98
CA GLN A 426 -39.38 -17.62 25.89
C GLN A 426 -38.19 -16.77 26.34
N ILE A 427 -37.22 -16.59 25.43
CA ILE A 427 -36.06 -15.75 25.68
C ILE A 427 -36.45 -14.28 25.66
N ARG A 428 -35.87 -13.51 26.59
CA ARG A 428 -35.93 -12.05 26.64
C ARG A 428 -34.52 -11.54 26.31
N PRO A 429 -34.22 -11.24 25.04
CA PRO A 429 -32.84 -11.18 24.58
C PRO A 429 -31.94 -10.23 25.36
N VAL A 430 -32.48 -9.10 25.80
CA VAL A 430 -31.73 -8.07 26.55
C VAL A 430 -31.68 -8.42 28.04
N GLU A 431 -32.83 -8.69 28.65
CA GLU A 431 -32.96 -8.91 30.09
C GLU A 431 -32.18 -10.14 30.52
N ASP A 432 -32.25 -11.21 29.74
CA ASP A 432 -31.55 -12.46 30.04
C ASP A 432 -30.03 -12.29 29.92
N PHE A 433 -29.56 -11.49 28.95
CA PHE A 433 -28.14 -11.16 28.83
C PHE A 433 -27.68 -10.30 30.02
N GLU A 434 -28.44 -9.27 30.38
CA GLU A 434 -28.13 -8.37 31.49
C GLU A 434 -28.13 -9.10 32.85
N GLU A 435 -29.06 -10.02 33.07
CA GLU A 435 -29.08 -10.89 34.26
C GLU A 435 -27.83 -11.75 34.34
N LEU A 436 -27.38 -12.33 33.22
CA LEU A 436 -26.15 -13.13 33.18
C LEU A 436 -24.90 -12.28 33.40
N THR A 437 -24.79 -11.08 32.82
CA THR A 437 -23.64 -10.21 33.08
C THR A 437 -23.59 -9.76 34.53
N LYS A 438 -24.75 -9.45 35.14
CA LYS A 438 -24.82 -9.16 36.59
C LYS A 438 -24.39 -10.37 37.42
N LYS A 439 -24.90 -11.57 37.10
CA LYS A 439 -24.59 -12.82 37.82
C LYS A 439 -23.12 -13.20 37.75
N HIS A 440 -22.53 -13.23 36.55
CA HIS A 440 -21.18 -13.76 36.34
C HIS A 440 -20.09 -12.70 36.48
N MET A 441 -20.38 -11.46 36.06
CA MET A 441 -19.39 -10.38 35.99
C MET A 441 -19.63 -9.30 37.06
N GLY A 442 -20.80 -9.25 37.69
CA GLY A 442 -21.14 -8.19 38.64
C GLY A 442 -21.33 -6.83 37.97
N LYS A 443 -21.71 -6.82 36.69
CA LYS A 443 -21.76 -5.62 35.85
C LYS A 443 -23.12 -5.42 35.19
N SER A 444 -23.59 -4.18 35.15
CA SER A 444 -24.75 -3.79 34.36
C SER A 444 -24.46 -3.86 32.85
N LEU A 445 -25.51 -3.84 32.03
CA LEU A 445 -25.34 -3.84 30.57
C LEU A 445 -24.56 -2.59 30.08
N ASP A 446 -24.78 -1.43 30.71
CA ASP A 446 -24.10 -0.19 30.36
C ASP A 446 -22.60 -0.25 30.71
N GLU A 447 -22.23 -0.83 31.86
CA GLU A 447 -20.83 -1.05 32.21
C GLU A 447 -20.15 -2.03 31.24
N ILE A 448 -20.86 -3.07 30.80
CA ILE A 448 -20.37 -4.02 29.80
C ILE A 448 -20.16 -3.32 28.45
N GLU A 449 -21.11 -2.50 28.01
CA GLU A 449 -20.97 -1.70 26.79
C GLU A 449 -19.74 -0.79 26.85
N ASP A 450 -19.55 -0.06 27.93
CA ASP A 450 -18.39 0.84 28.09
C ASP A 450 -17.06 0.09 28.06
N MET A 451 -16.97 -1.07 28.71
CA MET A 451 -15.79 -1.93 28.69
C MET A 451 -15.51 -2.45 27.28
N TRP A 452 -16.55 -2.92 26.59
CA TRP A 452 -16.48 -3.43 25.24
C TRP A 452 -16.07 -2.35 24.24
N VAL A 453 -16.71 -1.18 24.25
CA VAL A 453 -16.37 -0.04 23.38
C VAL A 453 -14.92 0.38 23.58
N LYS A 454 -14.46 0.57 24.83
CA LYS A 454 -13.06 0.92 25.12
C LYS A 454 -12.07 -0.12 24.59
N TRP A 455 -12.46 -1.39 24.57
CA TRP A 455 -11.64 -2.47 24.04
C TRP A 455 -11.65 -2.51 22.50
N VAL A 456 -12.80 -2.34 21.85
CA VAL A 456 -12.92 -2.30 20.38
C VAL A 456 -12.11 -1.15 19.80
N MET A 457 -12.14 0.02 20.45
CA MET A 457 -11.39 1.20 20.00
C MET A 457 -9.86 1.04 20.09
N LYS A 458 -9.37 0.04 20.82
CA LYS A 458 -7.94 -0.29 20.91
C LYS A 458 -7.47 -1.29 19.88
N GLN A 459 -8.39 -1.94 19.16
CA GLN A 459 -8.03 -2.93 18.15
C GLN A 459 -7.39 -2.27 16.94
N LYS A 460 -6.32 -2.90 16.43
CA LYS A 460 -5.60 -2.41 15.27
C LYS A 460 -6.20 -2.98 14.00
N LEU A 461 -6.22 -2.17 12.95
CA LEU A 461 -6.54 -2.63 11.61
C LEU A 461 -5.29 -3.28 11.03
N GLU A 462 -5.43 -4.53 10.61
CA GLU A 462 -4.35 -5.22 9.91
C GLU A 462 -4.07 -4.51 8.57
N PRO A 463 -2.80 -4.22 8.23
CA PRO A 463 -2.45 -3.67 6.93
C PRO A 463 -2.75 -4.67 5.81
N LEU A 464 -3.27 -4.18 4.68
CA LEU A 464 -3.51 -5.00 3.48
C LEU A 464 -2.24 -5.32 2.69
N GLY A 465 -1.08 -4.90 3.18
CA GLY A 465 0.21 -5.11 2.55
C GLY A 465 1.29 -4.31 3.25
N LYS A 466 2.51 -4.36 2.69
CA LYS A 466 3.68 -3.69 3.26
C LYS A 466 4.64 -3.18 2.19
N MET A 467 5.40 -2.15 2.52
CA MET A 467 6.51 -1.70 1.69
C MET A 467 7.69 -2.68 1.80
N LYS A 468 8.17 -3.17 0.65
CA LYS A 468 9.42 -3.90 0.47
C LYS A 468 10.34 -3.00 -0.37
N GLY A 469 11.23 -2.26 0.28
CA GLY A 469 12.00 -1.21 -0.39
C GLY A 469 11.09 -0.10 -0.92
N ASN A 470 11.15 0.18 -2.23
CA ASN A 470 10.31 1.18 -2.89
C ASN A 470 9.04 0.59 -3.55
N THR A 471 8.62 -0.61 -3.13
CA THR A 471 7.47 -1.32 -3.71
C THR A 471 6.51 -1.75 -2.62
N PHE A 472 5.25 -1.36 -2.72
CA PHE A 472 4.18 -1.92 -1.91
C PHE A 472 3.81 -3.31 -2.43
N VAL A 473 3.68 -4.28 -1.54
CA VAL A 473 3.29 -5.65 -1.86
C VAL A 473 2.13 -6.07 -0.97
N SER A 474 1.05 -6.50 -1.60
CA SER A 474 -0.11 -7.12 -0.97
C SER A 474 -0.16 -8.60 -1.35
N GLU A 475 0.10 -9.47 -0.38
CA GLU A 475 -0.06 -10.93 -0.55
C GLU A 475 -1.55 -11.32 -0.41
N GLU A 476 -2.33 -10.52 0.32
CA GLU A 476 -3.78 -10.70 0.53
C GLU A 476 -4.61 -10.35 -0.72
N LEU A 477 -4.24 -9.28 -1.43
CA LEU A 477 -4.93 -8.81 -2.64
C LEU A 477 -4.14 -9.13 -3.92
N GLU A 478 -3.05 -9.88 -3.78
CA GLU A 478 -2.25 -10.41 -4.88
C GLU A 478 -1.77 -9.35 -5.88
N PHE A 479 -1.21 -8.25 -5.40
CA PHE A 479 -0.61 -7.24 -6.27
C PHE A 479 0.62 -6.59 -5.67
N GLN A 480 1.39 -5.92 -6.53
CA GLN A 480 2.41 -4.97 -6.11
C GLN A 480 2.32 -3.66 -6.90
N ILE A 481 2.85 -2.58 -6.34
CA ILE A 481 3.00 -1.29 -7.02
C ILE A 481 4.19 -0.51 -6.44
N GLY A 482 4.96 0.15 -7.29
CA GLY A 482 6.09 0.99 -6.91
C GLY A 482 5.65 2.35 -6.37
N LEU A 483 6.34 2.83 -5.34
CA LEU A 483 6.20 4.19 -4.83
C LEU A 483 6.87 5.16 -5.82
N PRO A 484 6.14 6.14 -6.40
CA PRO A 484 6.75 7.08 -7.33
C PRO A 484 7.80 7.96 -6.65
N LYS A 485 8.81 8.38 -7.41
CA LYS A 485 9.93 9.18 -6.87
C LYS A 485 9.41 10.51 -6.30
N GLY A 486 9.77 10.81 -5.04
CA GLY A 486 9.36 12.05 -4.36
C GLY A 486 7.93 12.05 -3.82
N TRP A 487 7.25 10.89 -3.81
CA TRP A 487 5.96 10.71 -3.14
C TRP A 487 6.17 10.05 -1.76
N GLY A 488 5.25 10.30 -0.84
CA GLY A 488 5.18 9.65 0.47
C GLY A 488 4.11 8.56 0.52
N VAL A 489 4.18 7.67 1.50
CA VAL A 489 3.14 6.68 1.77
C VAL A 489 2.16 7.24 2.79
N ALA A 490 0.86 7.17 2.50
CA ALA A 490 -0.17 7.63 3.43
C ALA A 490 -0.17 6.74 4.69
N PRO A 491 -0.22 7.32 5.91
CA PRO A 491 -0.38 6.53 7.12
C PRO A 491 -1.78 5.90 7.15
N ALA A 492 -1.93 4.77 7.86
CA ALA A 492 -3.20 4.04 7.96
C ALA A 492 -4.38 4.90 8.46
N SER A 493 -4.12 5.92 9.29
CA SER A 493 -5.13 6.87 9.78
C SER A 493 -5.65 7.83 8.70
N LYS A 494 -4.98 7.93 7.55
CA LYS A 494 -5.34 8.76 6.39
C LYS A 494 -5.63 7.90 5.15
N MET A 495 -6.15 6.69 5.37
CA MET A 495 -6.62 5.79 4.31
C MET A 495 -8.15 5.68 4.34
N GLU A 496 -8.77 5.66 3.17
CA GLU A 496 -10.17 5.24 3.05
C GLU A 496 -10.27 3.72 3.24
N ALA A 497 -11.45 3.25 3.64
CA ALA A 497 -11.65 1.86 4.02
C ALA A 497 -11.26 0.87 2.91
N ALA A 498 -11.61 1.17 1.67
CA ALA A 498 -11.34 0.32 0.52
C ALA A 498 -9.89 0.38 0.01
N GLU A 499 -9.08 1.34 0.46
CA GLU A 499 -7.72 1.49 -0.05
C GLU A 499 -6.78 0.44 0.55
N ALA A 500 -6.09 -0.28 -0.33
CA ALA A 500 -5.00 -1.18 0.05
C ALA A 500 -3.71 -0.40 0.34
N VAL A 501 -3.45 0.64 -0.46
CA VAL A 501 -2.34 1.58 -0.29
C VAL A 501 -2.71 2.92 -0.91
N ALA A 502 -2.13 4.00 -0.38
CA ALA A 502 -2.13 5.29 -1.02
C ALA A 502 -0.76 5.98 -0.93
N PHE A 503 -0.37 6.65 -1.99
CA PHE A 503 0.80 7.51 -2.07
C PHE A 503 0.35 8.97 -2.19
N THR A 504 1.00 9.89 -1.49
CA THR A 504 0.65 11.31 -1.50
C THR A 504 1.83 12.19 -1.86
N LYS A 505 1.54 13.31 -2.52
CA LYS A 505 2.51 14.39 -2.77
C LYS A 505 1.88 15.71 -2.36
N ASP A 506 2.17 16.12 -1.14
CA ASP A 506 1.50 17.25 -0.47
C ASP A 506 1.69 18.56 -1.23
N GLY A 507 2.87 18.79 -1.81
CA GLY A 507 3.18 20.01 -2.57
C GLY A 507 2.25 20.27 -3.77
N ILE A 508 1.66 19.21 -4.35
CA ILE A 508 0.69 19.32 -5.45
C ILE A 508 -0.70 18.82 -5.07
N LYS A 509 -0.93 18.54 -3.77
CA LYS A 509 -2.19 18.00 -3.22
C LYS A 509 -2.69 16.76 -3.97
N ALA A 510 -1.77 15.91 -4.41
CA ALA A 510 -2.10 14.73 -5.21
C ALA A 510 -2.06 13.44 -4.39
N ARG A 511 -2.88 12.46 -4.81
CA ARG A 511 -2.96 11.13 -4.22
C ARG A 511 -3.07 10.08 -5.31
N ILE A 512 -2.24 9.05 -5.23
CA ILE A 512 -2.39 7.79 -5.97
C ILE A 512 -2.90 6.74 -4.98
N SER A 513 -3.90 5.94 -5.34
CA SER A 513 -4.36 4.85 -4.49
C SER A 513 -4.73 3.60 -5.28
N VAL A 514 -4.66 2.46 -4.60
CA VAL A 514 -5.05 1.16 -5.15
C VAL A 514 -6.12 0.55 -4.27
N ILE A 515 -7.21 0.13 -4.89
CA ILE A 515 -8.28 -0.65 -4.29
C ILE A 515 -8.27 -2.02 -4.98
N GLY A 516 -8.29 -3.09 -4.21
CA GLY A 516 -8.46 -4.47 -4.70
C GLY A 516 -9.73 -5.07 -4.11
N ILE A 517 -10.58 -5.64 -4.96
CA ILE A 517 -11.85 -6.27 -4.58
C ILE A 517 -11.93 -7.62 -5.27
N GLY A 518 -12.35 -8.67 -4.57
CA GLY A 518 -12.58 -9.99 -5.16
C GLY A 518 -13.59 -9.94 -6.31
N ASN A 519 -13.29 -10.62 -7.41
CA ASN A 519 -14.16 -10.77 -8.57
C ASN A 519 -15.23 -11.86 -8.32
N MET A 520 -16.02 -11.67 -7.26
CA MET A 520 -17.03 -12.61 -6.78
C MET A 520 -18.01 -13.04 -7.88
N MET A 521 -18.36 -12.10 -8.76
CA MET A 521 -19.34 -12.30 -9.83
C MET A 521 -18.75 -12.96 -11.08
N ASN A 522 -17.44 -13.22 -11.09
CA ASN A 522 -16.68 -13.70 -12.25
C ASN A 522 -16.94 -12.85 -13.51
N HIS A 523 -16.98 -11.53 -13.35
CA HIS A 523 -17.18 -10.61 -14.45
C HIS A 523 -15.91 -10.50 -15.28
N ASP A 524 -16.03 -10.43 -16.60
CA ASP A 524 -14.98 -9.88 -17.45
C ASP A 524 -14.92 -8.34 -17.31
N LEU A 525 -13.90 -7.75 -17.93
CA LEU A 525 -13.67 -6.31 -17.87
C LEU A 525 -14.87 -5.50 -18.40
N ASP A 526 -15.43 -5.86 -19.54
CA ASP A 526 -16.49 -5.09 -20.20
C ASP A 526 -17.78 -5.14 -19.36
N ARG A 527 -18.12 -6.32 -18.85
CA ARG A 527 -19.25 -6.52 -17.93
C ARG A 527 -19.05 -5.79 -16.62
N TYR A 528 -17.85 -5.83 -16.03
CA TYR A 528 -17.55 -5.08 -14.81
C TYR A 528 -17.73 -3.57 -15.02
N ILE A 529 -17.23 -3.03 -16.13
CA ILE A 529 -17.36 -1.59 -16.44
C ILE A 529 -18.82 -1.20 -16.64
N ALA A 530 -19.62 -2.02 -17.32
CA ALA A 530 -21.04 -1.78 -17.48
C ALA A 530 -21.79 -1.70 -16.13
N GLU A 531 -21.52 -2.64 -15.22
CA GLU A 531 -22.10 -2.62 -13.87
C GLU A 531 -21.56 -1.47 -13.01
N HIS A 532 -20.27 -1.15 -13.13
CA HIS A 532 -19.68 0.00 -12.45
C HIS A 532 -20.32 1.33 -12.89
N ASN A 533 -20.59 1.50 -14.18
CA ASN A 533 -21.25 2.69 -14.70
C ASN A 533 -22.68 2.82 -14.13
N LYS A 534 -23.45 1.72 -14.04
CA LYS A 534 -24.77 1.74 -13.39
C LYS A 534 -24.67 2.14 -11.93
N ALA A 535 -23.72 1.57 -11.19
CA ALA A 535 -23.50 1.92 -9.78
C ALA A 535 -23.08 3.38 -9.60
N LEU A 536 -22.27 3.91 -10.52
CA LEU A 536 -21.88 5.33 -10.54
C LEU A 536 -23.08 6.24 -10.80
N ASP A 537 -23.93 5.91 -11.76
CA ASP A 537 -25.16 6.68 -12.03
C ASP A 537 -26.08 6.73 -10.80
N GLU A 538 -26.21 5.61 -10.08
CA GLU A 538 -26.95 5.58 -8.82
C GLU A 538 -26.29 6.43 -7.73
N ALA A 539 -24.96 6.38 -7.61
CA ALA A 539 -24.21 7.17 -6.64
C ALA A 539 -24.37 8.68 -6.92
N ILE A 540 -24.39 9.09 -8.19
CA ILE A 540 -24.66 10.47 -8.60
C ILE A 540 -26.09 10.87 -8.21
N LYS A 541 -27.09 10.02 -8.51
CA LYS A 541 -28.50 10.28 -8.12
C LYS A 541 -28.70 10.42 -6.61
N LYS A 542 -27.93 9.67 -5.82
CA LYS A 542 -27.96 9.72 -4.34
C LYS A 542 -27.16 10.90 -3.75
N GLY A 543 -26.40 11.64 -4.58
CA GLY A 543 -25.51 12.71 -4.12
C GLY A 543 -24.22 12.22 -3.46
N ASP A 544 -23.89 10.94 -3.59
CA ASP A 544 -22.66 10.34 -3.06
C ASP A 544 -21.43 10.73 -3.91
N VAL A 545 -21.67 11.02 -5.19
CA VAL A 545 -20.73 11.61 -6.14
C VAL A 545 -21.38 12.86 -6.72
N THR A 546 -20.68 13.99 -6.66
CA THR A 546 -21.14 15.26 -7.24
C THR A 546 -20.14 15.75 -8.28
N ASP A 547 -20.57 16.70 -9.11
CA ASP A 547 -19.72 17.37 -10.10
C ASP A 547 -19.02 16.41 -11.07
N TYR A 548 -19.71 15.29 -11.38
CA TYR A 548 -19.17 14.27 -12.26
C TYR A 548 -19.15 14.74 -13.71
N LYS A 549 -17.96 14.77 -14.33
CA LYS A 549 -17.78 15.08 -15.74
C LYS A 549 -16.71 14.18 -16.36
N LEU A 550 -17.12 13.22 -17.18
CA LEU A 550 -16.22 12.36 -17.94
C LEU A 550 -15.47 13.17 -19.01
N ILE A 551 -14.16 12.94 -19.12
CA ILE A 551 -13.26 13.58 -20.10
C ILE A 551 -12.87 12.56 -21.16
N SER A 552 -12.42 11.38 -20.75
CA SER A 552 -12.05 10.29 -21.66
C SER A 552 -12.29 8.92 -21.02
N GLU A 553 -12.54 7.93 -21.87
CA GLU A 553 -12.67 6.52 -21.51
C GLU A 553 -12.04 5.67 -22.63
N GLU A 554 -10.99 4.94 -22.32
CA GLU A 554 -10.18 4.23 -23.32
C GLU A 554 -9.78 2.83 -22.83
N LYS A 555 -9.79 1.84 -23.73
CA LYS A 555 -9.17 0.53 -23.45
C LYS A 555 -7.66 0.65 -23.57
N ILE A 556 -6.95 0.17 -22.56
CA ILE A 556 -5.48 0.17 -22.49
C ILE A 556 -4.98 -1.25 -22.16
N LYS A 557 -3.66 -1.45 -22.27
CA LYS A 557 -2.98 -2.66 -21.77
C LYS A 557 -2.21 -2.36 -20.50
N LEU A 558 -2.45 -3.14 -19.46
CA LEU A 558 -1.68 -3.11 -18.21
C LEU A 558 -1.16 -4.53 -17.93
N CYS A 559 0.17 -4.68 -17.91
CA CYS A 559 0.82 -6.00 -17.77
C CYS A 559 0.34 -7.05 -18.78
N GLY A 560 0.05 -6.64 -20.01
CA GLY A 560 -0.44 -7.52 -21.09
C GLY A 560 -1.95 -7.82 -21.03
N LEU A 561 -2.61 -7.51 -19.92
CA LEU A 561 -4.06 -7.66 -19.73
C LEU A 561 -4.81 -6.43 -20.23
N ASP A 562 -6.06 -6.63 -20.66
CA ASP A 562 -6.97 -5.53 -20.97
C ASP A 562 -7.37 -4.79 -19.68
N ALA A 563 -7.37 -3.47 -19.76
CA ALA A 563 -7.85 -2.58 -18.71
C ALA A 563 -8.58 -1.39 -19.32
N TYR A 564 -9.38 -0.69 -18.52
CA TYR A 564 -9.99 0.58 -18.91
C TYR A 564 -9.40 1.73 -18.13
N GLU A 565 -9.03 2.82 -18.81
CA GLU A 565 -8.73 4.09 -18.17
C GLU A 565 -9.90 5.06 -18.34
N LYS A 566 -10.31 5.69 -17.25
CA LYS A 566 -11.28 6.79 -17.25
C LYS A 566 -10.64 8.03 -16.65
N ILE A 567 -10.74 9.16 -17.34
CA ILE A 567 -10.35 10.48 -16.81
C ILE A 567 -11.61 11.32 -16.66
N TYR A 568 -11.82 11.90 -15.48
CA TYR A 568 -13.04 12.64 -15.16
C TYR A 568 -12.85 13.62 -14.00
N PHE A 569 -13.76 14.58 -13.85
CA PHE A 569 -13.91 15.38 -12.63
C PHE A 569 -14.94 14.75 -11.70
N SER A 570 -14.70 14.79 -10.40
CA SER A 570 -15.75 14.54 -9.41
C SER A 570 -15.38 15.04 -8.00
N ALA A 571 -16.40 15.29 -7.19
CA ALA A 571 -16.32 15.41 -5.74
C ALA A 571 -17.02 14.22 -5.06
N SER A 572 -16.65 13.95 -3.80
CA SER A 572 -17.33 12.95 -2.96
C SER A 572 -17.60 13.55 -1.58
N PRO A 573 -18.82 14.04 -1.32
CA PRO A 573 -19.17 14.70 -0.06
C PRO A 573 -18.95 13.83 1.19
N LYS A 574 -19.02 12.51 1.03
CA LYS A 574 -18.83 11.50 2.08
C LYS A 574 -17.37 11.11 2.33
N SER A 575 -16.44 11.48 1.44
CA SER A 575 -15.04 11.10 1.59
C SER A 575 -14.42 11.73 2.84
N THR A 576 -13.61 10.94 3.55
CA THR A 576 -12.87 11.38 4.74
C THR A 576 -11.56 12.07 4.37
N ILE A 577 -11.12 11.97 3.11
CA ILE A 577 -9.83 12.46 2.63
C ILE A 577 -9.97 13.77 1.86
N CYS A 578 -10.86 13.83 0.87
CA CYS A 578 -11.09 15.01 0.04
C CYS A 578 -12.54 15.10 -0.43
N LYS A 579 -13.23 16.18 -0.04
CA LYS A 579 -14.63 16.46 -0.41
C LYS A 579 -14.75 17.40 -1.61
N GLU A 580 -13.66 18.08 -1.96
CA GLU A 580 -13.59 19.03 -3.07
C GLU A 580 -13.61 18.32 -4.43
N VAL A 581 -13.98 19.07 -5.48
CA VAL A 581 -13.88 18.61 -6.86
C VAL A 581 -12.40 18.41 -7.21
N ARG A 582 -12.08 17.24 -7.77
CA ARG A 582 -10.74 16.88 -8.25
C ARG A 582 -10.83 16.31 -9.66
N LYS A 583 -9.79 16.54 -10.46
CA LYS A 583 -9.54 15.77 -11.68
C LYS A 583 -8.95 14.42 -11.28
N ARG A 584 -9.46 13.35 -11.88
CA ARG A 584 -9.14 11.96 -11.53
C ARG A 584 -8.82 11.17 -12.79
N ALA A 585 -7.84 10.27 -12.69
CA ALA A 585 -7.72 9.14 -13.61
C ALA A 585 -7.88 7.85 -12.82
N ARG A 586 -8.63 6.89 -13.35
CA ARG A 586 -8.79 5.55 -12.79
C ARG A 586 -8.55 4.49 -13.85
N VAL A 587 -7.68 3.54 -13.54
CA VAL A 587 -7.46 2.33 -14.31
C VAL A 587 -8.16 1.17 -13.62
N TYR A 588 -9.02 0.48 -14.37
CA TYR A 588 -9.77 -0.69 -13.97
C TYR A 588 -9.16 -1.91 -14.65
N LEU A 589 -8.59 -2.81 -13.86
CA LEU A 589 -8.04 -4.08 -14.33
C LEU A 589 -8.83 -5.21 -13.68
N VAL A 590 -9.31 -6.16 -14.48
CA VAL A 590 -10.06 -7.32 -13.99
C VAL A 590 -9.27 -8.59 -14.28
N THR A 591 -8.97 -9.33 -13.21
CA THR A 591 -8.41 -10.68 -13.26
C THR A 591 -9.50 -11.70 -12.91
N THR A 592 -9.15 -12.98 -12.99
CA THR A 592 -10.05 -14.08 -12.61
C THR A 592 -10.51 -13.93 -11.15
N GLU A 593 -9.63 -13.51 -10.25
CA GLU A 593 -9.90 -13.46 -8.81
C GLU A 593 -10.15 -12.06 -8.27
N TYR A 594 -9.64 -11.01 -8.91
CA TYR A 594 -9.68 -9.64 -8.39
C TYR A 594 -10.03 -8.60 -9.43
N VAL A 595 -10.61 -7.51 -8.96
CA VAL A 595 -10.75 -6.25 -9.67
C VAL A 595 -9.89 -5.21 -8.97
N TYR A 596 -8.95 -4.63 -9.72
CA TYR A 596 -8.09 -3.56 -9.26
C TYR A 596 -8.57 -2.22 -9.81
N ILE A 597 -8.78 -1.26 -8.90
CA ILE A 597 -9.04 0.13 -9.23
C ILE A 597 -7.83 0.93 -8.78
N ILE A 598 -7.02 1.35 -9.74
CA ILE A 598 -5.79 2.12 -9.51
C ILE A 598 -6.09 3.55 -9.93
N GLY A 599 -6.03 4.49 -9.00
CA GLY A 599 -6.45 5.86 -9.26
C GLY A 599 -5.40 6.89 -8.90
N VAL A 600 -5.45 8.03 -9.59
CA VAL A 600 -4.82 9.28 -9.15
C VAL A 600 -5.87 10.38 -9.07
N MET A 601 -5.75 11.26 -8.07
CA MET A 601 -6.53 12.48 -7.96
C MET A 601 -5.64 13.67 -7.61
N ALA A 602 -5.94 14.83 -8.19
CA ALA A 602 -5.26 16.09 -7.94
C ALA A 602 -6.18 17.30 -8.29
N PRO A 603 -5.87 18.52 -7.82
CA PRO A 603 -6.36 19.75 -8.43
C PRO A 603 -6.14 19.74 -9.95
N GLU A 604 -6.97 20.45 -10.73
CA GLU A 604 -6.87 20.47 -12.19
C GLU A 604 -5.51 21.01 -12.66
N GLU A 605 -5.02 22.03 -11.97
CA GLU A 605 -3.82 22.80 -12.26
C GLU A 605 -2.54 21.99 -12.07
N THR A 606 -2.58 20.99 -11.19
CA THR A 606 -1.45 20.10 -10.88
C THR A 606 -1.66 18.67 -11.36
N PHE A 607 -2.78 18.40 -12.05
CA PHE A 607 -3.15 17.06 -12.46
C PHE A 607 -2.15 16.44 -13.42
N GLU A 608 -1.63 17.18 -14.39
CA GLU A 608 -0.70 16.62 -15.38
C GLU A 608 0.61 16.14 -14.75
N GLU A 609 1.12 16.85 -13.74
CA GLU A 609 2.29 16.42 -12.97
C GLU A 609 2.00 15.15 -12.16
N ALA A 610 0.83 15.09 -11.52
CA ALA A 610 0.39 13.92 -10.76
C ALA A 610 0.17 12.70 -11.68
N TYR A 611 -0.44 12.93 -12.84
CA TYR A 611 -0.76 11.92 -13.83
C TYR A 611 0.50 11.30 -14.45
N LYS A 612 1.54 12.10 -14.69
CA LYS A 612 2.86 11.57 -15.09
C LYS A 612 3.42 10.59 -14.05
N SER A 613 3.42 10.98 -12.77
CA SER A 613 3.87 10.10 -11.67
C SER A 613 2.99 8.84 -11.54
N PHE A 614 1.70 8.96 -11.83
CA PHE A 614 0.76 7.84 -11.84
C PHE A 614 1.07 6.83 -12.96
N LYS A 615 1.40 7.31 -14.17
CA LYS A 615 1.84 6.42 -15.27
C LYS A 615 3.13 5.66 -14.90
N GLU A 616 4.11 6.34 -14.30
CA GLU A 616 5.31 5.69 -13.77
C GLU A 616 4.97 4.63 -12.70
N ALA A 617 4.00 4.90 -11.82
CA ALA A 617 3.52 3.93 -10.84
C ALA A 617 2.88 2.71 -11.53
N LEU A 618 2.04 2.93 -12.54
CA LEU A 618 1.33 1.88 -13.28
C LEU A 618 2.29 0.94 -14.00
N GLU A 619 3.42 1.42 -14.51
CA GLU A 619 4.46 0.57 -15.13
C GLU A 619 5.05 -0.46 -14.15
N THR A 620 5.00 -0.16 -12.86
CA THR A 620 5.50 -1.05 -11.79
C THR A 620 4.40 -1.89 -11.14
N PHE A 621 3.12 -1.60 -11.46
CA PHE A 621 2.00 -2.39 -11.00
C PHE A 621 2.07 -3.77 -11.64
N LYS A 622 1.74 -4.83 -10.88
CA LYS A 622 1.40 -6.13 -11.46
C LYS A 622 0.61 -6.99 -10.48
N PRO A 623 -0.34 -7.80 -10.96
CA PRO A 623 -0.89 -8.91 -10.20
C PRO A 623 0.22 -9.92 -9.84
N LEU A 624 0.08 -10.57 -8.70
CA LEU A 624 0.96 -11.62 -8.22
C LEU A 624 0.31 -12.98 -8.49
N ALA A 625 1.13 -14.00 -8.72
CA ALA A 625 0.68 -15.38 -8.81
C ALA A 625 0.89 -16.05 -7.45
N LYS A 626 -0.16 -16.68 -6.89
CA LYS A 626 -0.07 -17.52 -5.68
C LYS A 626 0.25 -18.98 -5.99
#